data_AF-A0A7W0KTB5-F1
#
_entry.id   AF-A0A7W0KTB5-F1
#
_cell.length_a   1.000
_cell.length_b   1.000
_cell.length_c   1.000
_cell.angle_alpha   90.00
_cell.angle_beta   90.00
_cell.angle_gamma   90.00
#
_symmetry.space_group_name_H-M   'P 1'
#
loop_
_entity.id
_entity.type
_entity.pdbx_description
1 polymer ?
#
loop_
_entity_poly.entity_id
_entity_poly.type
_entity_poly.pdbx_seq_one_letter_code
_entity_poly.pdbx_strand_id
1 'polypeptide(L)'
;ASMRCGATITGTVGTIELPPSMHQPESLIVRNLDGVRTIDAPITGIGLHHEASEVQRCLAAGERESPLMPLSESLALATTLDAILAAVGVRYPQG
;
A
#
# COMPACT_ATOMS: atom_id res chain seq x y z
N ALA A 1 -18.89 5.98 5.71
CA ALA A 1 -18.08 6.42 6.86
C ALA A 1 -16.64 6.56 6.39
N SER A 2 -16.03 7.75 6.49
CA SER A 2 -14.62 7.91 6.08
C SER A 2 -13.73 7.10 7.03
N MET A 3 -12.96 6.18 6.46
CA MET A 3 -12.08 5.29 7.20
C MET A 3 -10.91 6.11 7.74
N ARG A 4 -10.87 6.31 9.06
CA ARG A 4 -9.82 7.10 9.75
C ARG A 4 -8.49 6.35 9.86
N CYS A 5 -8.09 5.65 8.80
CA CYS A 5 -6.87 4.86 8.76
C CYS A 5 -5.80 5.67 8.00
N GLY A 6 -4.84 6.21 8.75
CA GLY A 6 -3.64 6.88 8.23
C GLY A 6 -2.39 6.03 8.47
N ALA A 7 -1.27 6.39 7.83
CA ALA A 7 0.01 5.73 8.04
C ALA A 7 1.13 6.75 8.27
N THR A 8 2.18 6.33 8.99
CA THR A 8 3.38 7.14 9.18
C THR A 8 4.61 6.25 9.13
N ILE A 9 5.62 6.71 8.40
CA ILE A 9 6.95 6.13 8.37
C ILE A 9 7.89 7.12 9.08
N THR A 10 8.55 6.66 10.14
CA THR A 10 9.49 7.48 10.92
C THR A 10 10.91 6.97 10.70
N GLY A 11 11.80 7.88 10.31
CA GLY A 11 13.23 7.64 10.22
C GLY A 11 14.02 8.56 11.15
N THR A 12 15.35 8.41 11.15
CA THR A 12 16.25 9.22 11.99
C THR A 12 16.33 10.69 11.60
N VAL A 13 15.93 11.02 10.37
CA VAL A 13 16.04 12.38 9.79
C VAL A 13 14.69 13.03 9.51
N GLY A 14 13.59 12.37 9.83
CA GLY A 14 12.25 12.88 9.53
C GLY A 14 11.17 11.83 9.47
N THR A 15 9.99 12.25 9.02
CA THR A 15 8.80 11.42 8.89
C THR A 15 8.12 11.60 7.53
N ILE A 16 7.44 10.56 7.08
CA ILE A 16 6.49 10.59 5.96
C ILE A 16 5.13 10.20 6.52
N GLU A 17 4.12 11.01 6.29
CA GLU A 17 2.75 10.80 6.76
C GLU A 17 1.80 10.67 5.57
N LEU A 18 1.00 9.59 5.56
CA LEU A 18 -0.15 9.43 4.69
C LEU A 18 -1.39 9.80 5.50
N PRO A 19 -2.17 10.82 5.09
CA PRO A 19 -3.41 11.21 5.75
C PRO A 19 -4.44 10.07 5.82
N PRO A 20 -5.54 10.22 6.58
CA PRO A 20 -6.65 9.27 6.58
C PRO A 20 -7.10 8.88 5.17
N SER A 21 -7.52 7.62 5.01
CA SER A 21 -7.68 6.95 3.71
C SER A 21 -6.34 6.59 3.05
N MET A 22 -5.36 6.14 3.85
CA MET A 22 -4.02 5.78 3.37
C MET A 22 -3.97 4.72 2.26
N HIS A 23 -5.03 3.95 2.06
CA HIS A 23 -5.16 2.95 0.99
C HIS A 23 -5.50 3.58 -0.38
N GLN A 24 -5.84 4.87 -0.40
CA GLN A 24 -6.09 5.68 -1.59
C GLN A 24 -5.64 7.14 -1.31
N PRO A 25 -4.35 7.36 -1.01
CA PRO A 25 -3.88 8.67 -0.58
C PRO A 25 -3.89 9.66 -1.75
N GLU A 26 -4.44 10.85 -1.52
CA GLU A 26 -4.37 11.97 -2.49
C GLU A 26 -3.15 12.88 -2.26
N SER A 27 -2.43 12.66 -1.16
CA SER A 27 -1.20 13.38 -0.81
C SER A 27 -0.39 12.59 0.22
N LEU A 28 0.86 12.99 0.40
CA LEU A 28 1.69 12.61 1.53
C LEU A 28 2.47 13.82 2.06
N ILE A 29 2.71 13.86 3.37
CA ILE A 29 3.41 14.96 4.04
C ILE A 29 4.80 14.47 4.45
N VAL A 30 5.84 15.15 4.01
CA VAL A 30 7.23 14.87 4.40
C VAL A 30 7.69 15.96 5.38
N ARG A 31 8.20 15.54 6.54
CA ARG A 31 8.76 16.45 7.56
C ARG A 31 10.20 16.05 7.84
N ASN A 32 11.14 16.95 7.67
CA ASN A 32 12.56 16.74 7.99
C ASN A 32 13.21 18.05 8.47
N LEU A 33 14.53 18.06 8.64
CA LEU A 33 15.28 19.27 9.05
C LEU A 33 15.17 20.43 8.04
N ASP A 34 14.87 20.13 6.77
CA ASP A 34 14.67 21.13 5.71
C ASP A 34 13.26 21.74 5.74
N GLY A 35 12.37 21.24 6.61
CA GLY A 35 11.02 21.74 6.82
C GLY A 35 9.93 20.72 6.49
N VAL A 36 8.75 21.24 6.14
CA VAL A 36 7.55 20.46 5.84
C VAL A 36 7.17 20.70 4.39
N ARG A 37 6.96 19.63 3.63
CA ARG A 37 6.41 19.70 2.27
C ARG A 37 5.31 18.66 2.07
N THR A 38 4.32 19.02 1.28
CA THR A 38 3.28 18.10 0.80
C THR A 38 3.63 17.67 -0.62
N ILE A 39 3.52 16.38 -0.91
CA ILE A 39 3.57 15.86 -2.27
C ILE A 39 2.13 15.48 -2.64
N ASP A 40 1.61 16.12 -3.68
CA ASP A 40 0.28 15.83 -4.21
C ASP A 40 0.31 14.54 -5.05
N ALA A 41 -0.70 13.70 -4.85
CA ALA A 41 -0.89 12.43 -5.56
C ALA A 41 -2.36 12.30 -5.99
N PRO A 42 -2.85 13.17 -6.88
CA PRO A 42 -4.27 13.21 -7.23
C PRO A 42 -4.74 11.87 -7.82
N ILE A 43 -5.90 11.40 -7.37
CA ILE A 43 -6.52 10.18 -7.89
C ILE A 43 -6.85 10.39 -9.38
N THR A 44 -6.38 9.47 -10.22
CA THR A 44 -6.75 9.43 -11.63
C THR A 44 -7.82 8.36 -11.83
N GLY A 45 -8.92 8.72 -12.51
CA GLY A 45 -10.02 7.78 -12.76
C GLY A 45 -10.82 7.47 -11.50
N ILE A 46 -11.39 6.26 -11.43
CA ILE A 46 -12.22 5.79 -10.32
C ILE A 46 -11.81 4.36 -9.92
N GLY A 47 -12.00 4.04 -8.64
CA GLY A 47 -11.73 2.70 -8.11
C GLY A 47 -10.28 2.28 -8.33
N LEU A 48 -10.09 1.09 -8.87
CA LEU A 48 -8.78 0.45 -9.03
C LEU A 48 -8.10 0.81 -10.37
N HIS A 49 -8.18 2.09 -10.76
CA HIS A 49 -7.69 2.53 -12.08
C HIS A 49 -6.19 2.26 -12.27
N HIS A 50 -5.39 2.51 -11.24
CA HIS A 50 -3.94 2.32 -11.30
C HIS A 50 -3.56 0.83 -11.36
N GLU A 51 -4.22 -0.02 -10.59
CA GLU A 51 -4.00 -1.46 -10.59
C GLU A 51 -4.44 -2.09 -11.92
N ALA A 52 -5.58 -1.67 -12.47
CA ALA A 52 -6.03 -2.12 -13.78
C ALA A 52 -5.04 -1.73 -14.89
N SER A 53 -4.51 -0.50 -14.84
CA SER A 53 -3.50 0.00 -15.79
C SER A 53 -2.21 -0.81 -15.68
N GLU A 54 -1.77 -1.18 -14.48
CA GLU A 54 -0.59 -2.01 -14.28
C GLU A 54 -0.77 -3.43 -14.82
N VAL A 55 -1.94 -4.06 -14.60
CA VAL A 55 -2.25 -5.38 -15.18
C VAL A 55 -2.24 -5.31 -16.71
N GLN A 56 -2.85 -4.28 -17.30
CA GLN A 56 -2.82 -4.08 -18.75
C GLN A 56 -1.39 -3.93 -19.28
N ARG A 57 -0.55 -3.16 -18.59
CA ARG A 57 0.87 -2.99 -18.93
C ARG A 57 1.62 -4.33 -18.90
N CYS A 58 1.47 -5.11 -17.82
CA CYS A 58 2.12 -6.42 -17.67
C CYS A 58 1.73 -7.36 -18.81
N LEU A 59 0.43 -7.47 -19.10
CA LEU A 59 -0.09 -8.32 -20.16
C LEU A 59 0.44 -7.90 -21.54
N ALA A 60 0.48 -6.60 -21.83
CA ALA A 60 1.04 -6.08 -23.08
C ALA A 60 2.54 -6.37 -23.23
N ALA A 61 3.27 -6.41 -22.11
CA ALA A 61 4.69 -6.74 -22.07
C ALA A 61 4.98 -8.26 -22.06
N GLY A 62 3.94 -9.12 -22.00
CA GLY A 62 4.10 -10.57 -21.87
C GLY A 62 4.62 -11.01 -20.49
N GLU A 63 4.51 -10.16 -19.48
CA GLU A 63 4.89 -10.44 -18.10
C GLU A 63 3.84 -11.34 -17.43
N ARG A 64 4.29 -12.22 -16.54
CA ARG A 64 3.42 -13.17 -15.81
C ARG A 64 3.03 -12.67 -14.41
N GLU A 65 3.67 -11.61 -13.95
CA GLU A 65 3.45 -10.96 -12.67
C GLU A 65 3.86 -9.49 -12.78
N SER A 66 3.38 -8.64 -11.85
CA SER A 66 3.79 -7.25 -11.80
C SER A 66 5.17 -7.14 -11.15
N PRO A 67 6.13 -6.41 -11.74
CA PRO A 67 7.39 -6.08 -11.08
C PRO A 67 7.20 -5.12 -9.89
N LEU A 68 6.10 -4.37 -9.82
CA LEU A 68 5.74 -3.52 -8.68
C LEU A 68 5.13 -4.33 -7.52
N MET A 69 4.43 -5.42 -7.86
CA MET A 69 3.79 -6.32 -6.90
C MET A 69 4.06 -7.79 -7.30
N PRO A 70 5.29 -8.31 -7.08
CA PRO A 70 5.63 -9.69 -7.43
C PRO A 70 4.89 -10.70 -6.56
N LEU A 71 4.73 -11.93 -7.06
CA LEU A 71 4.05 -13.01 -6.32
C LEU A 71 4.76 -13.33 -4.99
N SER A 72 6.08 -13.19 -4.94
CA SER A 72 6.86 -13.38 -3.71
C SER A 72 6.45 -12.42 -2.60
N GLU A 73 6.13 -11.17 -2.96
CA GLU A 73 5.70 -10.16 -2.00
C GLU A 73 4.25 -10.42 -1.55
N SER A 74 3.37 -10.92 -2.44
CA SER A 74 2.04 -11.41 -2.04
C SER A 74 2.14 -12.56 -1.01
N LEU A 75 3.06 -13.50 -1.22
CA LEU A 75 3.31 -14.59 -0.28
C LEU A 75 3.88 -14.10 1.06
N ALA A 76 4.79 -13.11 1.04
CA ALA A 76 5.33 -12.51 2.25
C ALA A 76 4.23 -11.82 3.10
N LEU A 77 3.32 -11.08 2.45
CA LEU A 77 2.17 -10.46 3.10
C LEU A 77 1.22 -11.52 3.69
N ALA A 78 0.84 -12.54 2.90
CA ALA A 78 -0.02 -13.62 3.37
C ALA A 78 0.59 -14.34 4.58
N THR A 79 1.89 -14.65 4.53
CA THR A 79 2.62 -15.28 5.63
C THR A 79 2.61 -14.41 6.90
N THR A 80 2.77 -13.10 6.75
CA THR A 80 2.72 -12.15 7.86
C THR A 80 1.33 -12.11 8.50
N LEU A 81 0.28 -12.09 7.68
CA LEU A 81 -1.11 -12.10 8.16
C LEU A 81 -1.44 -13.43 8.87
N ASP A 82 -1.00 -14.57 8.35
CA ASP A 82 -1.17 -15.88 8.99
C ASP A 82 -0.49 -15.92 10.36
N ALA A 83 0.71 -15.35 10.50
CA ALA A 83 1.39 -15.25 11.78
C ALA A 83 0.61 -14.41 12.80
N ILE A 84 0.01 -13.29 12.36
CA ILE A 84 -0.85 -12.45 13.20
C ILE A 84 -2.10 -13.23 13.64
N LEU A 85 -2.78 -13.89 12.71
CA LEU A 85 -3.98 -14.69 12.99
C LEU A 85 -3.68 -15.82 14.00
N ALA A 86 -2.56 -16.50 13.83
CA ALA A 86 -2.10 -17.52 14.76
C ALA A 86 -1.83 -16.97 16.17
N ALA A 87 -1.23 -15.78 16.27
CA ALA A 87 -0.95 -15.13 17.55
C ALA A 87 -2.22 -14.72 18.31
N VAL A 88 -3.32 -14.40 17.60
CA VAL A 88 -4.61 -14.05 18.21
C VAL A 88 -5.60 -15.23 18.28
N GLY A 89 -5.17 -16.44 17.91
CA GLY A 89 -5.97 -17.66 18.02
C GLY A 89 -7.07 -17.82 16.96
N VAL A 90 -7.06 -17.02 15.89
CA VAL A 90 -8.01 -17.16 14.79
C VAL A 90 -7.58 -18.31 13.88
N ARG A 91 -8.49 -19.24 13.60
CA ARG A 91 -8.29 -20.33 12.63
C ARG A 91 -9.46 -20.39 11.65
N TYR A 92 -9.12 -20.40 10.36
CA TYR A 92 -10.07 -20.71 9.31
C TYR A 92 -10.09 -22.22 9.05
N PRO A 93 -11.25 -22.81 8.73
CA PRO A 93 -11.30 -24.18 8.23
C PRO A 93 -10.41 -24.28 6.99
N GLN A 94 -9.57 -25.31 6.94
CA GLN A 94 -9.00 -25.70 5.65
C GLN A 94 -10.10 -26.43 4.87
N GLY A 95 -10.33 -26.00 3.63
CA GLY A 95 -11.25 -26.66 2.71
C GLY A 95 -10.75 -28.04 2.29
#